data_AF-A0AAV0U2W8-F1
#
_entry.id   AF-A0AAV0U2W8-F1
#
_cell.length_a   1.000
_cell.length_b   1.000
_cell.length_c   1.000
_cell.angle_alpha   90.00
_cell.angle_beta   90.00
_cell.angle_gamma   90.00
#
_symmetry.space_group_name_H-M   'P 1'
#
loop_
_entity.id
_entity.type
_entity.pdbx_description
1 polymer ?
#
loop_
_entity_poly.entity_id
_entity_poly.type
_entity_poly.pdbx_seq_one_letter_code
_entity_poly.pdbx_strand_id
1 'polypeptide(L)'
;MDTKTRTLLGGVYAGMGVAMAAAAKFDWLPKGAVAAFLSLVWLGFVLAISCTESWVKFRAPFVPRHLALDVGRTMFAALNSVEIGLCVALWALHFFVPSAEYDAVWRLVFASFLVAVQVAWLYPKLELTAEYVLYEELKELDVDKLSFNQKMRLGEMRHKVQIQSKPATIYHMLYTGAEVLKAITLVSFALHFLTDIQA
;
A
#
# COMPACT_ATOMS: atom_id res chain seq x y z
N MET A 1 -2.45 5.20 -11.92
CA MET A 1 -2.27 3.82 -12.42
C MET A 1 -3.60 3.25 -12.90
N ASP A 2 -3.63 2.43 -13.95
CA ASP A 2 -4.86 1.75 -14.39
C ASP A 2 -5.28 0.66 -13.39
N THR A 3 -6.59 0.42 -13.28
CA THR A 3 -7.16 -0.57 -12.36
C THR A 3 -6.67 -1.98 -12.68
N LYS A 4 -6.47 -2.31 -13.96
CA LYS A 4 -5.95 -3.64 -14.35
C LYS A 4 -4.54 -3.86 -13.81
N THR A 5 -3.66 -2.87 -13.93
CA THR A 5 -2.29 -2.95 -13.40
C THR A 5 -2.29 -3.08 -11.88
N ARG A 6 -3.16 -2.35 -11.19
CA ARG A 6 -3.35 -2.45 -9.72
C ARG A 6 -3.76 -3.87 -9.32
N THR A 7 -4.77 -4.43 -9.97
CA THR A 7 -5.24 -5.78 -9.70
C THR A 7 -4.17 -6.83 -10.02
N LEU A 8 -3.44 -6.67 -11.11
CA LEU A 8 -2.35 -7.58 -11.49
C LEU A 8 -1.26 -7.61 -10.41
N LEU A 9 -0.81 -6.44 -9.95
CA LEU A 9 0.22 -6.33 -8.91
C LEU A 9 -0.23 -7.00 -7.61
N GLY A 10 -1.44 -6.71 -7.13
CA GLY A 10 -1.98 -7.37 -5.95
C GLY A 10 -2.11 -8.88 -6.13
N GLY A 11 -2.51 -9.33 -7.32
CA GLY A 11 -2.62 -10.74 -7.68
C GLY A 11 -1.29 -11.49 -7.64
N VAL A 12 -0.18 -10.85 -8.05
CA VAL A 12 1.16 -11.45 -7.98
C VAL A 12 1.54 -11.77 -6.53
N TYR A 13 1.36 -10.84 -5.60
CA TYR A 13 1.71 -11.06 -4.19
C TYR A 13 0.73 -12.00 -3.48
N ALA A 14 -0.55 -11.97 -3.84
CA ALA A 14 -1.51 -12.98 -3.39
C ALA A 14 -1.12 -14.38 -3.88
N GLY A 15 -0.70 -14.51 -5.15
CA GLY A 15 -0.23 -15.77 -5.72
C GLY A 15 1.05 -16.30 -5.07
N MET A 16 2.01 -15.42 -4.77
CA MET A 16 3.18 -15.76 -3.94
C MET A 16 2.76 -16.29 -2.58
N GLY A 17 1.76 -15.65 -1.95
CA GLY A 17 1.14 -16.12 -0.72
C GLY A 17 0.57 -17.52 -0.79
N VAL A 18 -0.18 -17.82 -1.85
CA VAL A 18 -0.75 -19.16 -2.09
C VAL A 18 0.36 -20.20 -2.28
N ALA A 19 1.40 -19.88 -3.03
CA ALA A 19 2.54 -20.78 -3.20
C ALA A 19 3.25 -21.08 -1.86
N MET A 20 3.42 -20.05 -1.02
CA MET A 20 3.99 -20.22 0.31
C MET A 20 3.07 -20.99 1.27
N ALA A 21 1.75 -20.77 1.20
CA ALA A 21 0.78 -21.54 1.96
C ALA A 21 0.75 -23.02 1.52
N ALA A 22 0.92 -23.30 0.22
CA ALA A 22 1.08 -24.65 -0.28
C ALA A 22 2.37 -25.30 0.26
N ALA A 23 3.50 -24.58 0.25
CA ALA A 23 4.75 -25.07 0.83
C ALA A 23 4.59 -25.42 2.32
N ALA A 24 3.85 -24.61 3.09
CA ALA A 24 3.53 -24.92 4.48
C ALA A 24 2.57 -26.13 4.62
N LYS A 25 1.60 -26.26 3.71
CA LYS A 25 0.65 -27.39 3.70
C LYS A 25 1.32 -28.73 3.39
N PHE A 26 2.37 -28.73 2.59
CA PHE A 26 3.16 -29.92 2.25
C PHE A 26 4.36 -30.14 3.20
N ASP A 27 4.36 -29.47 4.36
CA ASP A 27 5.40 -29.56 5.40
C ASP A 27 6.82 -29.24 4.93
N TRP A 28 6.97 -28.50 3.82
CA TRP A 28 8.29 -28.03 3.36
C TRP A 28 8.83 -26.90 4.22
N LEU A 29 7.94 -26.10 4.80
CA LEU A 29 8.25 -24.96 5.67
C LEU A 29 7.26 -24.91 6.84
N PRO A 30 7.70 -24.55 8.06
CA PRO A 30 6.77 -24.37 9.16
C PRO A 30 5.85 -23.16 8.89
N LYS A 31 4.57 -23.29 9.25
CA LYS A 31 3.55 -22.24 9.07
C LYS A 31 4.01 -20.89 9.65
N GLY A 32 4.63 -20.92 10.84
CA GLY A 32 5.16 -19.72 11.50
C GLY A 32 6.22 -19.00 10.68
N ALA A 33 7.13 -19.74 10.02
CA ALA A 33 8.16 -19.13 9.18
C ALA A 33 7.55 -18.46 7.95
N VAL A 34 6.53 -19.08 7.35
CA VAL A 34 5.79 -18.49 6.22
C VAL A 34 5.03 -17.23 6.66
N ALA A 35 4.37 -17.27 7.81
CA ALA A 35 3.64 -16.12 8.36
C ALA A 35 4.59 -14.95 8.66
N ALA A 36 5.72 -15.22 9.31
CA ALA A 36 6.74 -14.23 9.60
C ALA A 36 7.34 -13.66 8.31
N PHE A 37 7.67 -14.50 7.34
CA PHE A 37 8.20 -14.06 6.04
C PHE A 37 7.23 -13.14 5.31
N LEU A 38 5.97 -13.53 5.15
CA LEU A 38 4.96 -12.69 4.48
C LEU A 38 4.75 -11.36 5.19
N SER A 39 4.76 -11.37 6.53
CA SER A 39 4.63 -10.16 7.34
C SER A 39 5.84 -9.23 7.20
N LEU A 40 7.07 -9.78 7.19
CA LEU A 40 8.29 -9.00 7.00
C LEU A 40 8.42 -8.45 5.57
N VAL A 41 7.98 -9.20 4.56
CA VAL A 41 7.89 -8.70 3.18
C VAL A 41 6.92 -7.52 3.11
N TRP A 42 5.76 -7.65 3.74
CA TRP A 42 4.80 -6.54 3.82
C TRP A 42 5.40 -5.32 4.52
N LEU A 43 6.02 -5.52 5.69
CA LEU A 43 6.72 -4.46 6.40
C LEU A 43 7.81 -3.81 5.52
N GLY A 44 8.56 -4.60 4.77
CA GLY A 44 9.59 -4.14 3.84
C GLY A 44 9.03 -3.20 2.78
N PHE A 45 7.87 -3.52 2.18
CA PHE A 45 7.19 -2.62 1.24
C PHE A 45 6.77 -1.30 1.88
N VAL A 46 6.20 -1.36 3.09
CA VAL A 46 5.80 -0.15 3.83
C VAL A 46 7.02 0.73 4.11
N LEU A 47 8.11 0.16 4.63
CA LEU A 47 9.33 0.92 4.92
C LEU A 47 9.99 1.48 3.65
N ALA A 48 10.11 0.67 2.61
CA ALA A 48 10.77 1.07 1.37
C ALA A 48 10.01 2.19 0.64
N ILE A 49 8.68 2.09 0.55
CA ILE A 49 7.86 3.05 -0.22
C ILE A 49 7.43 4.26 0.63
N SER A 50 6.86 3.98 1.81
CA SER A 50 6.27 5.01 2.69
C SER A 50 7.36 5.83 3.40
N CYS A 51 8.46 5.20 3.85
CA CYS A 51 9.54 5.92 4.52
C CYS A 51 10.62 6.36 3.52
N THR A 52 11.27 5.44 2.81
CA THR A 52 12.47 5.76 2.02
C THR A 52 12.15 6.48 0.72
N GLU A 53 11.37 5.88 -0.17
CA GLU A 53 11.07 6.44 -1.51
C GLU A 53 10.38 7.81 -1.41
N SER A 54 9.37 7.91 -0.54
CA SER A 54 8.63 9.16 -0.36
C SER A 54 9.51 10.28 0.19
N TRP A 55 10.42 9.99 1.10
CA TRP A 55 11.34 11.02 1.62
C TRP A 55 12.42 11.43 0.62
N VAL A 56 12.96 10.47 -0.14
CA VAL A 56 14.05 10.71 -1.10
C VAL A 56 13.55 11.51 -2.31
N LYS A 57 12.38 11.17 -2.88
CA LYS A 57 11.90 11.80 -4.12
C LYS A 57 11.61 13.30 -4.02
N PHE A 58 11.21 13.78 -2.83
CA PHE A 58 10.99 15.21 -2.58
C PHE A 58 12.28 15.98 -2.28
N ARG A 59 13.41 15.30 -2.09
CA ARG A 59 14.73 15.91 -1.86
C ARG A 59 15.61 15.92 -3.11
N ALA A 60 15.14 15.34 -4.21
CA ALA A 60 15.88 15.33 -5.46
C ALA A 60 15.90 16.75 -6.08
N PRO A 61 17.08 17.34 -6.33
CA PRO A 61 17.20 18.76 -6.71
C PRO A 61 16.65 19.07 -8.11
N PHE A 62 16.61 18.07 -8.99
CA PHE A 62 16.17 18.23 -10.38
C PHE A 62 14.74 17.73 -10.63
N VAL A 63 14.02 17.31 -9.59
CA VAL A 63 12.66 16.79 -9.73
C VAL A 63 11.66 17.86 -9.32
N PRO A 64 10.83 18.37 -10.27
CA PRO A 64 9.77 19.31 -9.93
C PRO A 64 8.77 18.68 -8.95
N ARG A 65 8.21 19.50 -8.06
CA ARG A 65 7.28 19.05 -7.02
C ARG A 65 6.07 18.31 -7.58
N HIS A 66 5.48 18.82 -8.66
CA HIS A 66 4.33 18.18 -9.32
C HIS A 66 4.66 16.79 -9.86
N LEU A 67 5.88 16.59 -10.36
CA LEU A 67 6.33 15.29 -10.87
C LEU A 67 6.54 14.30 -9.72
N ALA A 68 7.15 14.74 -8.61
CA ALA A 68 7.31 13.92 -7.42
C ALA A 68 5.95 13.51 -6.81
N LEU A 69 4.95 14.40 -6.84
CA LEU A 69 3.58 14.10 -6.40
C LEU A 69 2.87 13.11 -7.33
N ASP A 70 3.00 13.26 -8.65
CA ASP A 70 2.38 12.37 -9.64
C ASP A 70 2.95 10.94 -9.59
N VAL A 71 4.27 10.82 -9.42
CA VAL A 71 4.94 9.54 -9.15
C VAL A 71 4.48 8.98 -7.80
N GLY A 72 4.45 9.81 -6.76
CA GLY A 72 4.07 9.39 -5.42
C GLY A 72 2.66 8.80 -5.34
N ARG A 73 1.64 9.49 -5.86
CA ARG A 73 0.27 8.95 -5.87
C ARG A 73 0.18 7.60 -6.60
N THR A 74 0.98 7.43 -7.66
CA THR A 74 0.99 6.21 -8.47
C THR A 74 1.65 5.06 -7.71
N MET A 75 2.76 5.33 -7.01
CA MET A 75 3.43 4.35 -6.16
C MET A 75 2.59 3.97 -4.94
N PHE A 76 1.91 4.92 -4.28
CA PHE A 76 1.00 4.61 -3.18
C PHE A 76 -0.20 3.77 -3.65
N ALA A 77 -0.72 4.02 -4.86
CA ALA A 77 -1.75 3.16 -5.46
C ALA A 77 -1.26 1.72 -5.66
N ALA A 78 0.01 1.56 -6.07
CA ALA A 78 0.66 0.26 -6.25
C ALA A 78 0.91 -0.43 -4.91
N LEU A 79 1.46 0.28 -3.93
CA LEU A 79 1.67 -0.21 -2.57
C LEU A 79 0.36 -0.76 -2.02
N ASN A 80 -0.71 0.04 -2.04
CA ASN A 80 -2.02 -0.38 -1.55
C ASN A 80 -2.52 -1.69 -2.19
N SER A 81 -2.23 -1.92 -3.47
CA SER A 81 -2.54 -3.20 -4.14
C SER A 81 -1.68 -4.36 -3.64
N VAL A 82 -0.38 -4.14 -3.43
CA VAL A 82 0.53 -5.13 -2.84
C VAL A 82 0.10 -5.49 -1.42
N GLU A 83 -0.27 -4.50 -0.61
CA GLU A 83 -0.73 -4.71 0.77
C GLU A 83 -1.99 -5.55 0.84
N ILE A 84 -2.97 -5.30 -0.04
CA ILE A 84 -4.15 -6.16 -0.17
C ILE A 84 -3.74 -7.58 -0.54
N GLY A 85 -2.82 -7.76 -1.50
CA GLY A 85 -2.32 -9.07 -1.90
C GLY A 85 -1.66 -9.84 -0.76
N LEU A 86 -0.80 -9.19 0.02
CA LEU A 86 -0.12 -9.78 1.18
C LEU A 86 -1.08 -10.04 2.35
N CYS A 87 -2.09 -9.18 2.55
CA CYS A 87 -3.16 -9.41 3.50
C CYS A 87 -3.96 -10.66 3.16
N VAL A 88 -4.38 -10.80 1.89
CA VAL A 88 -5.07 -12.00 1.40
C VAL A 88 -4.19 -13.24 1.53
N ALA A 89 -2.89 -13.13 1.25
CA ALA A 89 -1.93 -14.21 1.43
C ALA A 89 -1.88 -14.72 2.89
N LEU A 90 -1.79 -13.81 3.87
CA LEU A 90 -1.79 -14.17 5.29
C LEU A 90 -3.10 -14.81 5.74
N TRP A 91 -4.25 -14.33 5.24
CA TRP A 91 -5.54 -14.96 5.49
C TRP A 91 -5.65 -16.34 4.86
N ALA A 92 -5.16 -16.51 3.63
CA ALA A 92 -5.12 -17.82 2.97
C ALA A 92 -4.27 -18.82 3.77
N LEU A 93 -3.08 -18.41 4.22
CA LEU A 93 -2.25 -19.22 5.11
C LEU A 93 -2.99 -19.60 6.40
N HIS A 94 -3.73 -18.65 6.99
CA HIS A 94 -4.48 -18.89 8.22
C HIS A 94 -5.59 -19.94 8.02
N PHE A 95 -6.37 -19.87 6.94
CA PHE A 95 -7.50 -20.77 6.69
C PHE A 95 -7.09 -22.14 6.12
N PHE A 96 -6.06 -22.21 5.27
CA PHE A 96 -5.71 -23.44 4.56
C PHE A 96 -4.68 -24.31 5.28
N VAL A 97 -3.96 -23.77 6.27
CA VAL A 97 -2.98 -24.52 7.06
C VAL A 97 -3.47 -24.58 8.51
N PRO A 98 -3.87 -25.75 9.04
CA PRO A 98 -4.30 -25.88 10.42
C PRO A 98 -3.20 -25.43 11.40
N SER A 99 -3.57 -24.75 12.49
CA SER A 99 -2.68 -24.53 13.64
C SER A 99 -3.46 -24.62 14.94
N ALA A 100 -2.85 -25.17 15.97
CA ALA A 100 -3.44 -25.26 17.32
C ALA A 100 -3.47 -23.91 18.04
N GLU A 101 -2.62 -22.97 17.61
CA GLU A 101 -2.46 -21.66 18.23
C GLU A 101 -3.26 -20.59 17.48
N TYR A 102 -4.23 -20.01 18.17
CA TYR A 102 -5.08 -18.92 17.69
C TYR A 102 -4.61 -17.53 18.19
N ASP A 103 -3.50 -17.47 18.92
CA ASP A 103 -3.14 -16.30 19.73
C ASP A 103 -2.73 -15.06 18.89
N ALA A 104 -2.40 -15.26 17.61
CA ALA A 104 -1.97 -14.19 16.71
C ALA A 104 -3.04 -13.59 15.80
N VAL A 105 -4.26 -14.13 15.78
CA VAL A 105 -5.27 -13.74 14.78
C VAL A 105 -5.69 -12.27 14.93
N TRP A 106 -5.74 -11.76 16.16
CA TRP A 106 -6.15 -10.37 16.40
C TRP A 106 -5.21 -9.36 15.72
N ARG A 107 -3.90 -9.64 15.63
CA ARG A 107 -2.91 -8.79 14.94
C ARG A 107 -3.21 -8.73 13.44
N LEU A 108 -3.55 -9.87 12.84
CA LEU A 108 -3.95 -9.96 11.43
C LEU A 108 -5.26 -9.21 11.18
N VAL A 109 -6.26 -9.37 12.05
CA VAL A 109 -7.53 -8.63 11.98
C VAL A 109 -7.28 -7.12 12.07
N PHE A 110 -6.43 -6.70 12.99
CA PHE A 110 -6.11 -5.29 13.18
C PHE A 110 -5.36 -4.69 11.97
N ALA A 111 -4.33 -5.37 11.45
CA ALA A 111 -3.64 -4.97 10.23
C ALA A 111 -4.60 -4.90 9.02
N SER A 112 -5.51 -5.88 8.89
CA SER A 112 -6.53 -5.91 7.84
C SER A 112 -7.49 -4.72 7.95
N PHE A 113 -7.91 -4.38 9.17
CA PHE A 113 -8.76 -3.21 9.44
C PHE A 113 -8.05 -1.91 9.03
N LEU A 114 -6.77 -1.75 9.37
CA LEU A 114 -6.00 -0.56 8.97
C LEU A 114 -5.92 -0.43 7.45
N VAL A 115 -5.63 -1.51 6.73
CA VAL A 115 -5.65 -1.51 5.25
C VAL A 115 -7.03 -1.15 4.72
N ALA A 116 -8.10 -1.75 5.26
CA ALA A 116 -9.46 -1.47 4.81
C ALA A 116 -9.81 0.03 4.96
N VAL A 117 -9.51 0.63 6.11
CA VAL A 117 -9.71 2.06 6.36
C VAL A 117 -8.85 2.92 5.43
N GLN A 118 -7.60 2.52 5.19
CA GLN A 118 -6.71 3.23 4.28
C GLN A 118 -7.24 3.21 2.84
N VAL A 119 -7.64 2.04 2.34
CA VAL A 119 -8.14 1.87 0.96
C VAL A 119 -9.47 2.60 0.76
N ALA A 120 -10.41 2.43 1.70
CA ALA A 120 -11.78 2.89 1.55
C ALA A 120 -11.96 4.40 1.83
N TRP A 121 -11.15 4.95 2.75
CA TRP A 121 -11.38 6.32 3.23
C TRP A 121 -10.16 7.22 3.06
N LEU A 122 -9.00 6.84 3.62
CA LEU A 122 -7.86 7.77 3.69
C LEU A 122 -7.24 8.01 2.31
N TYR A 123 -6.96 6.94 1.57
CA TYR A 123 -6.30 7.01 0.27
C TYR A 123 -7.09 7.84 -0.77
N PRO A 124 -8.41 7.67 -0.96
CA PRO A 124 -9.19 8.51 -1.88
C PRO A 124 -9.09 10.01 -1.55
N LYS A 125 -9.03 10.36 -0.27
CA LYS A 125 -8.89 11.76 0.16
C LYS A 125 -7.48 12.29 -0.10
N LEU A 126 -6.44 11.49 0.15
CA LEU A 126 -5.06 11.87 -0.18
C LEU A 126 -4.86 12.04 -1.69
N GLU A 127 -5.41 11.12 -2.50
CA GLU A 127 -5.31 11.19 -3.96
C GLU A 127 -5.98 12.45 -4.49
N LEU A 128 -7.15 12.82 -3.97
CA LEU A 128 -7.82 14.05 -4.33
C LEU A 128 -6.98 15.28 -3.96
N THR A 129 -6.42 15.33 -2.75
CA THR A 129 -5.51 16.43 -2.35
C THR A 129 -4.30 16.54 -3.27
N ALA A 130 -3.73 15.42 -3.72
CA ALA A 130 -2.66 15.40 -4.69
C ALA A 130 -3.12 15.91 -6.08
N GLU A 131 -4.32 15.56 -6.53
CA GLU A 131 -4.92 16.07 -7.78
C GLU A 131 -5.12 17.59 -7.74
N TYR A 132 -5.50 18.20 -6.61
CA TYR A 132 -5.56 19.66 -6.46
C TYR A 132 -4.21 20.33 -6.70
N VAL A 133 -3.18 19.87 -5.99
CA VAL A 133 -1.83 20.46 -6.09
C VAL A 133 -1.26 20.24 -7.50
N LEU A 134 -1.49 19.05 -8.06
CA LEU A 134 -1.05 18.74 -9.41
C LEU A 134 -1.75 19.60 -10.46
N TYR A 135 -3.06 19.83 -10.34
CA TYR A 135 -3.80 20.71 -11.25
C TYR A 135 -3.35 22.17 -11.14
N GLU A 136 -3.13 22.67 -9.92
CA GLU A 136 -2.65 24.05 -9.69
C GLU A 136 -1.30 24.30 -10.35
N GLU A 137 -0.41 23.31 -10.36
CA GLU A 137 0.92 23.40 -10.97
C GLU A 137 0.86 23.20 -12.50
N LEU A 138 0.07 22.23 -12.96
CA LEU A 138 0.01 21.87 -14.39
C LEU A 138 -0.80 22.88 -15.24
N LYS A 139 -1.71 23.66 -14.65
CA LYS A 139 -2.49 24.67 -15.39
C LYS A 139 -1.62 25.77 -16.01
N GLU A 140 -0.41 25.97 -15.48
CA GLU A 140 0.54 26.98 -15.92
C GLU A 140 1.50 26.45 -16.99
N LEU A 141 1.54 25.12 -17.20
CA LEU A 141 2.36 24.52 -18.24
C LEU A 141 1.71 24.65 -19.62
N ASP A 142 2.57 24.76 -20.63
CA ASP A 142 2.17 24.77 -22.04
C ASP A 142 1.48 23.44 -22.41
N VAL A 143 0.15 23.49 -22.48
CA VAL A 143 -0.71 22.34 -22.72
C VAL A 143 -0.43 21.72 -24.09
N ASP A 144 0.09 22.49 -25.05
CA ASP A 144 0.30 22.01 -26.41
C ASP A 144 1.43 20.99 -26.53
N LYS A 145 2.35 20.95 -25.55
CA LYS A 145 3.42 19.96 -25.45
C LYS A 145 2.97 18.61 -24.85
N LEU A 146 1.76 18.53 -24.30
CA LEU A 146 1.26 17.31 -23.66
C LEU A 146 0.76 16.29 -24.70
N SER A 147 1.03 15.01 -24.45
CA SER A 147 0.41 13.90 -25.18
C SER A 147 -1.11 13.92 -25.02
N PHE A 148 -1.83 13.37 -26.01
CA PHE A 148 -3.29 13.24 -25.96
C PHE A 148 -3.79 12.59 -24.65
N ASN A 149 -3.13 11.51 -24.20
CA ASN A 149 -3.48 10.85 -22.94
C ASN A 149 -3.28 11.76 -21.73
N GLN A 150 -2.22 12.58 -21.71
CA GLN A 150 -1.96 13.52 -20.62
C GLN A 150 -2.99 14.66 -20.62
N LYS A 151 -3.38 15.16 -21.81
CA LYS A 151 -4.45 16.16 -21.96
C LYS A 151 -5.79 15.64 -21.42
N MET A 152 -6.16 14.41 -21.74
CA MET A 152 -7.38 13.78 -21.23
C MET A 152 -7.38 13.67 -19.70
N ARG A 153 -6.27 13.19 -19.12
CA ARG A 153 -6.11 13.05 -17.66
C ARG A 153 -6.15 14.40 -16.93
N LEU A 154 -5.57 15.45 -17.53
CA LEU A 154 -5.65 16.80 -17.01
C LEU A 154 -7.10 17.33 -17.03
N GLY A 155 -7.86 17.01 -18.09
CA GLY A 155 -9.28 17.31 -18.18
C GLY A 155 -10.11 16.65 -17.08
N GLU A 156 -9.87 15.37 -16.80
CA GLU A 156 -10.51 14.63 -15.70
C GLU A 156 -10.19 15.24 -14.33
N MET A 157 -8.92 15.56 -14.08
CA MET A 157 -8.49 16.20 -12.82
C MET A 157 -9.15 17.56 -12.63
N ARG A 158 -9.21 18.39 -13.68
CA ARG A 158 -9.91 19.68 -13.66
C ARG A 158 -11.37 19.54 -13.23
N HIS A 159 -12.09 18.59 -13.83
CA HIS A 159 -13.50 18.36 -13.51
C HIS A 159 -13.69 17.94 -12.05
N LYS A 160 -12.86 17.02 -11.53
CA LYS A 160 -12.92 16.59 -10.12
C LYS A 160 -12.60 17.73 -9.15
N VAL A 161 -11.55 18.50 -9.42
CA VAL A 161 -11.08 19.64 -8.62
C VAL A 161 -12.12 20.75 -8.55
N GLN A 162 -12.89 20.96 -9.63
CA GLN A 162 -13.96 21.95 -9.68
C GLN A 162 -15.23 21.55 -8.92
N ILE A 163 -15.51 20.25 -8.79
CA ILE A 163 -16.75 19.74 -8.19
C ILE A 163 -16.58 19.44 -6.70
N GLN A 164 -15.45 18.84 -6.34
CA GLN A 164 -15.19 18.45 -4.96
C GLN A 164 -14.57 19.62 -4.20
N SER A 165 -14.50 19.52 -2.88
CA SER A 165 -13.75 20.47 -2.06
C SER A 165 -12.42 19.86 -1.65
N LYS A 166 -11.40 20.72 -1.48
CA LYS A 166 -10.07 20.29 -1.05
C LYS A 166 -10.16 19.60 0.32
N PRO A 167 -9.74 18.33 0.46
CA PRO A 167 -9.74 17.64 1.74
C PRO A 167 -8.81 18.29 2.75
N ALA A 168 -9.16 18.20 4.03
CA ALA A 168 -8.37 18.73 5.13
C ALA A 168 -7.03 18.01 5.32
N THR A 169 -6.00 18.72 5.77
CA THR A 169 -4.65 18.17 6.01
C THR A 169 -4.62 17.06 7.06
N ILE A 170 -5.64 16.96 7.92
CA ILE A 170 -5.76 15.92 8.95
C ILE A 170 -5.74 14.50 8.35
N TYR A 171 -6.26 14.30 7.13
CA TYR A 171 -6.25 12.99 6.48
C TYR A 171 -4.83 12.48 6.23
N HIS A 172 -3.88 13.36 5.94
CA HIS A 172 -2.47 12.98 5.78
C HIS A 172 -1.88 12.50 7.12
N MET A 173 -2.14 13.22 8.21
CA MET A 173 -1.69 12.80 9.55
C MET A 173 -2.29 11.46 9.95
N LEU A 174 -3.57 11.24 9.70
CA LEU A 174 -4.24 9.96 9.96
C LEU A 174 -3.65 8.83 9.12
N TYR A 175 -3.36 9.08 7.85
CA TYR A 175 -2.71 8.09 6.99
C TYR A 175 -1.31 7.72 7.50
N THR A 176 -0.47 8.71 7.81
CA THR A 176 0.86 8.45 8.41
C THR A 176 0.76 7.71 9.75
N GLY A 177 -0.20 8.07 10.61
CA GLY A 177 -0.44 7.37 11.87
C GLY A 177 -0.84 5.90 11.66
N ALA A 178 -1.72 5.63 10.69
CA ALA A 178 -2.12 4.27 10.31
C ALA A 178 -0.94 3.46 9.75
N GLU A 179 -0.06 4.08 8.95
CA GLU A 179 1.17 3.45 8.45
C GLU A 179 2.09 3.01 9.58
N VAL A 180 2.35 3.89 10.56
CA VAL A 180 3.19 3.57 11.72
C VAL A 180 2.58 2.45 12.55
N LEU A 181 1.28 2.52 12.81
CA LEU A 181 0.58 1.52 13.60
C LEU A 181 0.55 0.15 12.92
N LYS A 182 0.39 0.14 11.58
CA LYS A 182 0.48 -1.06 10.76
C LYS A 182 1.89 -1.65 10.80
N ALA A 183 2.93 -0.82 10.66
CA ALA A 183 4.31 -1.28 10.75
C ALA A 183 4.61 -1.94 12.12
N ILE A 184 4.17 -1.33 13.23
CA ILE A 184 4.31 -1.91 14.57
C ILE A 184 3.57 -3.25 14.68
N THR A 185 2.36 -3.32 14.13
CA THR A 185 1.54 -4.53 14.15
C THR A 185 2.20 -5.67 13.37
N LEU A 186 2.78 -5.37 12.19
CA LEU A 186 3.49 -6.36 11.37
C LEU A 186 4.78 -6.85 12.05
N VAL A 187 5.55 -5.95 12.66
CA VAL A 187 6.73 -6.34 13.47
C VAL A 187 6.31 -7.26 14.62
N SER A 188 5.29 -6.87 15.38
CA SER A 188 4.78 -7.68 16.49
C SER A 188 4.26 -9.06 16.02
N PHE A 189 3.59 -9.11 14.87
CA PHE A 189 3.11 -10.35 14.28
C PHE A 189 4.27 -11.27 13.85
N ALA A 190 5.27 -10.73 13.17
CA ALA A 190 6.44 -11.48 12.75
C ALA A 190 7.25 -12.01 13.94
N LEU A 191 7.47 -11.17 14.96
CA LEU A 191 8.24 -11.55 16.15
C LEU A 191 7.60 -12.70 16.91
N HIS A 192 6.26 -12.69 17.07
CA HIS A 192 5.55 -13.79 17.72
C HIS A 192 5.86 -15.15 17.06
N PHE A 193 5.70 -15.24 15.74
CA PHE A 193 6.01 -16.50 15.06
C PHE A 193 7.51 -16.86 15.08
N LEU A 194 8.41 -15.87 15.07
CA LEU A 194 9.84 -16.13 15.16
C LEU A 194 10.26 -16.64 16.54
N THR A 195 9.63 -16.17 17.62
CA THR A 195 9.89 -16.68 18.97
C THR A 195 9.36 -18.09 19.14
N ASP A 196 8.21 -18.40 18.53
CA ASP A 196 7.58 -19.73 18.62
C ASP A 196 8.35 -20.79 17.82
N ILE A 197 9.12 -20.40 16.80
CA ILE A 197 10.00 -21.32 16.05
C ILE A 197 11.20 -21.80 16.90
N GLN A 198 11.63 -21.01 17.89
CA GLN A 198 12.82 -21.31 18.70
C GLN A 198 12.52 -22.14 19.96
N ALA A 199 11.25 -22.28 20.33
CA ALA A 199 10.79 -23.05 21.49
C ALA A 199 10.48 -24.51 21.13
#